data_AF-A0A7C5FI24-F1
#
_entry.id   AF-A0A7C5FI24-F1
#
_cell.length_a   1.000
_cell.length_b   1.000
_cell.length_c   1.000
_cell.angle_alpha   90.00
_cell.angle_beta   90.00
_cell.angle_gamma   90.00
#
_symmetry.space_group_name_H-M   'P 1'
#
loop_
_entity.id
_entity.type
_entity.pdbx_description
1 polymer ?
#
loop_
_entity_poly.entity_id
_entity_poly.type
_entity_poly.pdbx_seq_one_letter_code
_entity_poly.pdbx_strand_id
1 'polypeptide(L)'
;MTTHEKLTKAKSQLTNKYPYFGMLASRLKHESNSEIRFYASNGSRFIYNPDFIEQCSLDELFFILTNSVMHHILAHQQRKLKRRGGLWQLATDYAINAMLKRNGLTIPKGANYDKAFKNMYAEEIYEELKKRNYTEEVDSFDQEPPTNQTQEKPFSLLNRKNLSEKEEQEWEYAATISKELAMKKSVMPLGFERFAKKIKSKNIDWRFEL
;
A
#
# COMPACT_ATOMS: atom_id res chain seq x y z
N MET A 1 -4.83 27.76 2.41
CA MET A 1 -5.49 26.47 2.17
C MET A 1 -5.16 25.58 3.34
N THR A 2 -6.16 25.11 4.08
CA THR A 2 -5.95 24.18 5.20
C THR A 2 -5.47 22.81 4.71
N THR A 3 -4.87 22.02 5.59
CA THR A 3 -4.46 20.64 5.26
C THR A 3 -5.64 19.79 4.78
N HIS A 4 -6.82 19.96 5.40
CA HIS A 4 -8.03 19.28 4.98
C HIS A 4 -8.46 19.69 3.56
N GLU A 5 -8.48 20.99 3.25
CA GLU A 5 -8.79 21.49 1.90
C GLU A 5 -7.80 20.96 0.85
N LYS A 6 -6.52 20.86 1.20
CA LYS A 6 -5.47 20.31 0.33
C LYS A 6 -5.75 18.85 -0.02
N LEU A 7 -6.08 18.03 0.98
CA LEU A 7 -6.42 16.62 0.78
C LEU A 7 -7.72 16.46 -0.02
N THR A 8 -8.73 17.30 0.23
CA THR A 8 -9.98 17.31 -0.54
C THR A 8 -9.74 17.69 -2.00
N LYS A 9 -8.91 18.70 -2.26
CA LYS A 9 -8.46 19.08 -3.61
C LYS A 9 -7.71 17.92 -4.27
N ALA A 10 -6.79 17.28 -3.56
CA ALA A 10 -6.05 16.14 -4.06
C ALA A 10 -6.98 14.97 -4.45
N LYS A 11 -7.97 14.62 -3.61
CA LYS A 11 -8.97 13.58 -3.93
C LYS A 11 -9.79 13.90 -5.17
N SER A 12 -10.26 15.15 -5.29
CA SER A 12 -11.03 15.60 -6.45
C SER A 12 -10.22 15.47 -7.74
N GLN A 13 -8.98 15.98 -7.74
CA GLN A 13 -8.10 15.89 -8.91
C GLN A 13 -7.67 14.46 -9.22
N LEU A 14 -7.44 13.63 -8.19
CA LEU A 14 -7.14 12.21 -8.35
C LEU A 14 -8.30 11.47 -9.04
N THR A 15 -9.55 11.79 -8.70
CA THR A 15 -10.74 11.21 -9.34
C THR A 15 -10.84 11.57 -10.82
N ASN A 16 -10.40 12.78 -11.20
CA ASN A 16 -10.39 13.20 -12.59
C ASN A 16 -9.26 12.53 -13.38
N LYS A 17 -8.04 12.49 -12.82
CA LYS A 17 -6.83 11.99 -13.49
C LYS A 17 -6.73 10.46 -13.49
N TYR A 18 -7.11 9.83 -12.38
CA TYR A 18 -7.05 8.39 -12.15
C TYR A 18 -8.36 7.89 -11.52
N PRO A 19 -9.47 7.80 -12.28
CA PRO A 19 -10.80 7.53 -11.74
C PRO A 19 -10.88 6.30 -10.85
N TYR A 20 -10.21 5.20 -11.22
CA TYR A 20 -10.16 3.98 -10.42
C TYR A 20 -9.71 4.26 -8.98
N PHE A 21 -8.53 4.89 -8.84
CA PHE A 21 -7.94 5.16 -7.54
C PHE A 21 -8.61 6.33 -6.82
N GLY A 22 -9.08 7.35 -7.53
CA GLY A 22 -9.76 8.48 -6.92
C GLY A 22 -11.09 8.10 -6.27
N MET A 23 -11.87 7.25 -6.94
CA MET A 23 -13.10 6.69 -6.36
C MET A 23 -12.81 5.90 -5.08
N LEU A 24 -11.79 5.06 -5.09
CA LEU A 24 -11.41 4.28 -3.92
C LEU A 24 -10.86 5.17 -2.80
N ALA A 25 -10.00 6.13 -3.13
CA ALA A 25 -9.44 7.08 -2.18
C ALA A 25 -10.52 7.95 -1.53
N SER A 26 -11.59 8.28 -2.26
CA SER A 26 -12.71 9.07 -1.72
C SER A 26 -13.33 8.45 -0.46
N ARG A 27 -13.28 7.12 -0.33
CA ARG A 27 -13.80 6.36 0.82
C ARG A 27 -12.93 6.48 2.08
N LEU A 28 -11.68 6.96 1.95
CA LEU A 28 -10.77 7.11 3.09
C LEU A 28 -11.26 8.22 4.02
N LYS A 29 -11.48 7.89 5.30
CA LYS A 29 -11.76 8.85 6.36
C LYS A 29 -10.46 9.53 6.79
N HIS A 30 -10.40 10.84 6.63
CA HIS A 30 -9.21 11.65 6.94
C HIS A 30 -9.16 12.00 8.43
N GLU A 31 -8.05 11.70 9.07
CA GLU A 31 -7.85 11.97 10.48
C GLU A 31 -6.45 12.54 10.72
N SER A 32 -6.39 13.76 11.23
CA SER A 32 -5.13 14.39 11.59
C SER A 32 -4.59 13.81 12.90
N ASN A 33 -3.31 13.46 12.94
CA ASN A 33 -2.59 13.09 14.14
C ASN A 33 -1.13 13.58 14.02
N SER A 34 -0.73 14.54 14.86
CA SER A 34 0.62 15.10 14.90
C SER A 34 1.65 14.20 15.57
N GLU A 35 1.23 13.15 16.29
CA GLU A 35 2.13 12.21 16.97
C GLU A 35 2.79 11.21 16.01
N ILE A 36 2.19 10.99 14.85
CA ILE A 36 2.77 10.12 13.82
C ILE A 36 3.72 10.92 12.93
N ARG A 37 4.75 10.27 12.37
CA ARG A 37 5.76 10.97 11.58
C ARG A 37 5.28 11.41 10.19
N PHE A 38 4.45 10.58 9.54
CA PHE A 38 4.05 10.78 8.14
C PHE A 38 2.55 10.52 7.95
N TYR A 39 2.16 9.28 7.66
CA TYR A 39 0.77 8.83 7.63
C TYR A 39 0.68 7.32 7.89
N ALA A 40 -0.55 6.86 8.11
CA ALA A 40 -0.90 5.46 8.04
C ALA A 40 -2.29 5.31 7.43
N SER A 41 -2.49 4.20 6.71
CA SER A 41 -3.82 3.82 6.25
C SER A 41 -4.06 2.34 6.46
N ASN A 42 -5.28 2.00 6.85
CA ASN A 42 -5.78 0.64 6.86
C ASN A 42 -6.77 0.37 5.73
N GLY A 43 -6.87 1.28 4.75
CA GLY A 43 -7.87 1.21 3.69
C GLY A 43 -9.20 1.88 4.04
N SER A 44 -9.59 2.05 5.30
CA SER A 44 -10.81 2.80 5.69
C SER A 44 -10.49 4.17 6.29
N ARG A 45 -9.49 4.21 7.18
CA ARG A 45 -8.94 5.41 7.79
C ARG A 45 -7.63 5.79 7.11
N PHE A 46 -7.41 7.07 6.95
CA PHE A 46 -6.16 7.68 6.53
C PHE A 46 -5.76 8.69 7.60
N ILE A 47 -4.88 8.23 8.48
CA ILE A 47 -4.32 9.01 9.59
C ILE A 47 -3.08 9.70 9.06
N TYR A 48 -2.93 11.00 9.25
CA TYR A 48 -1.79 11.75 8.70
C TYR A 48 -1.28 12.81 9.67
N ASN A 49 0.02 13.08 9.59
CA ASN A 49 0.62 14.24 10.21
C ASN A 49 0.33 15.48 9.35
N PRO A 50 -0.34 16.52 9.89
CA PRO A 50 -0.64 17.73 9.13
C PRO A 50 0.59 18.43 8.56
N ASP A 51 1.66 18.59 9.34
CA ASP A 51 2.89 19.27 8.93
C ASP A 51 3.55 18.56 7.74
N PHE A 52 3.50 17.23 7.72
CA PHE A 52 3.97 16.43 6.59
C PHE A 52 3.12 16.67 5.34
N ILE A 53 1.79 16.63 5.46
CA ILE A 53 0.89 16.85 4.31
C ILE A 53 1.01 18.28 3.77
N GLU A 54 1.28 19.27 4.61
CA GLU A 54 1.53 20.66 4.20
C GLU A 54 2.77 20.78 3.31
N GLN A 55 3.80 19.97 3.55
CA GLN A 55 5.03 19.94 2.77
C GLN A 55 4.89 19.18 1.44
N CYS A 56 3.96 18.22 1.34
CA CYS A 56 3.76 17.45 0.09
C CYS A 56 3.16 18.29 -1.05
N SER A 57 3.65 18.13 -2.26
CA SER A 57 2.97 18.60 -3.47
C SER A 57 1.67 17.83 -3.74
N LEU A 58 0.80 18.35 -4.62
CA LEU A 58 -0.44 17.65 -5.01
C LEU A 58 -0.15 16.31 -5.70
N ASP A 59 0.89 16.23 -6.53
CA ASP A 59 1.26 14.97 -7.21
C ASP A 59 1.81 13.92 -6.22
N GLU A 60 2.54 14.34 -5.19
CA GLU A 60 2.94 13.45 -4.08
C GLU A 60 1.71 12.97 -3.30
N LEU A 61 0.71 13.82 -3.08
CA LEU A 61 -0.53 13.40 -2.43
C LEU A 61 -1.33 12.40 -3.27
N PHE A 62 -1.29 12.49 -4.60
CA PHE A 62 -1.85 11.45 -5.46
C PHE A 62 -1.18 10.11 -5.18
N PHE A 63 0.16 10.08 -5.11
CA PHE A 63 0.91 8.87 -4.81
C PHE A 63 0.52 8.29 -3.45
N ILE A 64 0.47 9.12 -2.41
CA ILE A 64 0.16 8.71 -1.04
C ILE A 64 -1.25 8.09 -0.94
N LEU A 65 -2.25 8.76 -1.51
CA LEU A 65 -3.63 8.28 -1.49
C LEU A 65 -3.79 7.01 -2.33
N THR A 66 -3.14 6.93 -3.49
CA THR A 66 -3.15 5.73 -4.32
C THR A 66 -2.47 4.55 -3.63
N ASN A 67 -1.28 4.74 -3.04
CA ASN A 67 -0.59 3.71 -2.26
C ASN A 67 -1.49 3.19 -1.13
N SER A 68 -2.13 4.11 -0.38
CA SER A 68 -3.01 3.77 0.74
C SER A 68 -4.15 2.82 0.34
N VAL A 69 -4.84 3.08 -0.78
CA VAL A 69 -5.92 2.19 -1.24
C VAL A 69 -5.41 0.91 -1.90
N MET A 70 -4.23 0.95 -2.54
CA MET A 70 -3.64 -0.22 -3.17
C MET A 70 -3.28 -1.32 -2.16
N HIS A 71 -2.76 -0.95 -0.98
CA HIS A 71 -2.50 -1.93 0.06
C HIS A 71 -3.74 -2.72 0.47
N HIS A 72 -4.91 -2.09 0.36
CA HIS A 72 -6.18 -2.68 0.71
C HIS A 72 -6.71 -3.58 -0.43
N ILE A 73 -6.77 -3.06 -1.66
CA ILE A 73 -7.32 -3.78 -2.82
C ILE A 73 -6.51 -5.02 -3.18
N LEU A 74 -5.19 -4.96 -3.05
CA LEU A 74 -4.30 -6.07 -3.42
C LEU A 74 -4.22 -7.17 -2.35
N ALA A 75 -5.08 -7.09 -1.32
CA ALA A 75 -5.25 -8.07 -0.26
C ALA A 75 -3.92 -8.56 0.33
N HIS A 76 -2.95 -7.66 0.49
CA HIS A 76 -1.59 -8.03 0.89
C HIS A 76 -1.55 -8.75 2.25
N GLN A 77 -2.50 -8.46 3.15
CA GLN A 77 -2.59 -9.15 4.43
C GLN A 77 -2.93 -10.64 4.27
N GLN A 78 -3.83 -11.00 3.35
CA GLN A 78 -4.16 -12.40 3.06
C GLN A 78 -2.97 -13.15 2.45
N ARG A 79 -2.10 -12.41 1.74
CA ARG A 79 -0.84 -12.94 1.17
C ARG A 79 0.32 -12.96 2.18
N LYS A 80 0.16 -12.43 3.41
CA LYS A 80 1.23 -12.47 4.42
C LYS A 80 1.61 -13.91 4.79
N LEU A 81 0.61 -14.79 4.97
CA LEU A 81 0.82 -16.18 5.39
C LEU A 81 1.77 -16.25 6.62
N LYS A 82 2.82 -17.08 6.57
CA LYS A 82 3.83 -17.25 7.63
C LYS A 82 4.98 -16.21 7.56
N ARG A 83 4.89 -15.15 6.76
CA ARG A 83 5.97 -14.17 6.58
C ARG A 83 6.09 -13.19 7.75
N ARG A 84 7.32 -12.69 8.00
CA ARG A 84 7.60 -11.65 9.01
C ARG A 84 6.86 -10.36 8.64
N GLY A 85 6.02 -9.85 9.56
CA GLY A 85 5.07 -8.77 9.28
C GLY A 85 5.70 -7.49 8.74
N GLY A 86 6.73 -6.96 9.42
CA GLY A 86 7.41 -5.73 8.98
C GLY A 86 8.13 -5.88 7.64
N LEU A 87 8.80 -7.02 7.43
CA LEU A 87 9.50 -7.30 6.17
C LEU A 87 8.53 -7.48 5.00
N TRP A 88 7.41 -8.16 5.25
CA TRP A 88 6.33 -8.29 4.27
C TRP A 88 5.75 -6.94 3.89
N GLN A 89 5.47 -6.10 4.88
CA GLN A 89 4.98 -4.76 4.64
C GLN A 89 5.95 -3.95 3.77
N LEU A 90 7.24 -3.95 4.12
CA LEU A 90 8.27 -3.28 3.35
C LEU A 90 8.34 -3.78 1.90
N ALA A 91 8.28 -5.10 1.69
CA ALA A 91 8.26 -5.69 0.36
C ALA A 91 7.04 -5.25 -0.47
N THR A 92 5.87 -5.16 0.17
CA THR A 92 4.65 -4.69 -0.49
C THR A 92 4.70 -3.21 -0.83
N ASP A 93 5.28 -2.38 0.04
CA ASP A 93 5.50 -0.96 -0.22
C ASP A 93 6.38 -0.78 -1.46
N TYR A 94 7.53 -1.49 -1.53
CA TYR A 94 8.42 -1.43 -2.71
C TYR A 94 7.73 -1.85 -4.01
N ALA A 95 6.97 -2.95 -3.97
CA ALA A 95 6.23 -3.44 -5.14
C ALA A 95 5.20 -2.41 -5.65
N ILE A 96 4.40 -1.86 -4.75
CA ILE A 96 3.39 -0.84 -5.07
C ILE A 96 4.06 0.43 -5.56
N ASN A 97 5.07 0.94 -4.85
CA ASN A 97 5.73 2.18 -5.16
C ASN A 97 6.44 2.13 -6.53
N ALA A 98 7.02 0.98 -6.89
CA ALA A 98 7.57 0.76 -8.22
C ALA A 98 6.49 0.80 -9.31
N MET A 99 5.31 0.24 -9.06
CA MET A 99 4.18 0.30 -9.99
C MET A 99 3.64 1.72 -10.14
N LEU A 100 3.50 2.46 -9.05
CA LEU A 100 3.04 3.85 -9.07
C LEU A 100 3.99 4.76 -9.82
N LYS A 101 5.31 4.59 -9.59
CA LYS A 101 6.33 5.32 -10.34
C LYS A 101 6.26 5.02 -11.83
N ARG A 102 6.06 3.76 -12.22
CA ARG A 102 5.90 3.36 -13.63
C ARG A 102 4.67 4.00 -14.28
N ASN A 103 3.62 4.24 -13.51
CA ASN A 103 2.40 4.92 -13.95
C ASN A 103 2.50 6.46 -13.87
N GLY A 104 3.69 7.01 -13.66
CA GLY A 104 3.93 8.46 -13.71
C GLY A 104 3.54 9.24 -12.46
N LEU A 105 3.28 8.56 -11.33
CA LEU A 105 3.07 9.26 -10.06
C LEU A 105 4.40 9.69 -9.42
N THR A 106 4.37 10.85 -8.76
CA THR A 106 5.53 11.44 -8.08
C THR A 106 5.74 10.78 -6.73
N ILE A 107 6.92 10.21 -6.52
CA ILE A 107 7.28 9.54 -5.27
C ILE A 107 7.54 10.61 -4.20
N PRO A 108 6.84 10.58 -3.05
CA PRO A 108 7.12 11.50 -1.96
C PRO A 108 8.47 11.21 -1.32
N LYS A 109 9.11 12.26 -0.79
CA LYS A 109 10.35 12.11 -0.03
C LYS A 109 10.18 11.12 1.11
N GLY A 110 11.10 10.15 1.21
CA GLY A 110 11.08 9.12 2.25
C GLY A 110 10.19 7.90 1.96
N ALA A 111 9.57 7.80 0.78
CA ALA A 111 8.87 6.58 0.40
C ALA A 111 9.84 5.42 0.12
N ASN A 112 9.42 4.21 0.49
CA ASN A 112 10.14 2.97 0.22
C ASN A 112 10.16 2.68 -1.30
N TYR A 113 11.17 3.17 -2.00
CA TYR A 113 11.34 2.93 -3.43
C TYR A 113 12.79 2.62 -3.77
N ASP A 114 12.99 1.51 -4.46
CA ASP A 114 14.27 1.11 -5.04
C ASP A 114 14.04 0.71 -6.50
N LYS A 115 14.86 1.25 -7.40
CA LYS A 115 14.84 0.92 -8.83
C LYS A 115 15.16 -0.56 -9.07
N ALA A 116 15.92 -1.21 -8.19
CA ALA A 116 16.26 -2.62 -8.29
C ALA A 116 15.02 -3.52 -8.22
N PHE A 117 13.97 -3.10 -7.51
CA PHE A 117 12.72 -3.86 -7.37
C PHE A 117 11.71 -3.59 -8.50
N LYS A 118 12.13 -2.90 -9.56
CA LYS A 118 11.27 -2.63 -10.71
C LYS A 118 10.79 -3.96 -11.32
N ASN A 119 9.48 -4.07 -11.53
CA ASN A 119 8.83 -5.27 -12.08
C ASN A 119 9.03 -6.54 -11.23
N MET A 120 9.32 -6.44 -9.93
CA MET A 120 9.27 -7.59 -9.01
C MET A 120 7.93 -7.66 -8.27
N TYR A 121 7.49 -8.88 -7.93
CA TYR A 121 6.35 -9.13 -7.05
C TYR A 121 6.77 -8.90 -5.59
N ALA A 122 5.80 -8.61 -4.73
CA ALA A 122 6.07 -8.46 -3.30
C ALA A 122 6.73 -9.70 -2.68
N GLU A 123 6.39 -10.89 -3.17
CA GLU A 123 6.98 -12.16 -2.78
C GLU A 123 8.46 -12.26 -3.17
N GLU A 124 8.82 -11.85 -4.39
CA GLU A 124 10.21 -11.85 -4.86
C GLU A 124 11.05 -10.83 -4.08
N ILE A 125 10.48 -9.63 -3.85
CA ILE A 125 11.13 -8.59 -3.05
C ILE A 125 11.29 -9.05 -1.61
N TYR A 126 10.30 -9.75 -1.05
CA TYR A 126 10.39 -10.30 0.30
C TYR A 126 11.55 -11.27 0.44
N GLU A 127 11.73 -12.21 -0.50
CA GLU A 127 12.86 -13.15 -0.47
C GLU A 127 14.21 -12.43 -0.65
N GLU A 128 14.26 -11.41 -1.50
CA GLU A 128 15.46 -10.60 -1.70
C GLU A 128 15.81 -9.77 -0.45
N LEU A 129 14.84 -9.10 0.17
CA LEU A 129 15.02 -8.39 1.43
C LEU A 129 15.38 -9.35 2.57
N LYS A 130 14.81 -10.57 2.57
CA LYS A 130 15.19 -11.61 3.50
C LYS A 130 16.66 -11.96 3.34
N LYS A 131 17.16 -12.19 2.12
CA LYS A 131 18.60 -12.47 1.89
C LYS A 131 19.51 -11.33 2.33
N ARG A 132 19.13 -10.08 2.02
CA ARG A 132 19.88 -8.89 2.46
C ARG A 132 19.95 -8.78 3.98
N ASN A 133 18.83 -9.01 4.66
CA ASN A 133 18.76 -8.98 6.13
C ASN A 133 19.32 -10.27 6.79
N TYR A 134 19.35 -11.40 6.08
CA TYR A 134 19.93 -12.68 6.55
C TYR A 134 21.47 -12.66 6.55
N THR A 135 22.07 -11.61 5.97
CA THR A 135 23.52 -11.36 6.15
C THR A 135 23.80 -10.74 7.53
N GLU A 136 22.80 -10.19 8.22
CA GLU A 136 22.96 -9.57 9.54
C GLU A 136 22.40 -10.40 10.71
N GLU A 137 21.47 -11.34 10.49
CA GLU A 137 20.95 -12.20 11.57
C GLU A 137 20.69 -13.64 11.07
N VAL A 138 21.68 -14.51 11.31
CA VAL A 138 21.57 -15.96 11.15
C VAL A 138 20.59 -16.51 12.19
N ASP A 139 19.67 -17.35 11.73
CA ASP A 139 18.75 -18.23 12.46
C ASP A 139 18.59 -18.03 13.97
N SER A 140 17.40 -17.54 14.37
CA SER A 140 16.80 -17.98 15.63
C SER A 140 15.29 -17.99 15.50
N PHE A 141 14.75 -19.21 15.65
CA PHE A 141 13.37 -19.50 15.98
C PHE A 141 12.97 -18.65 17.19
N ASP A 142 11.80 -18.02 17.14
CA ASP A 142 11.16 -17.29 18.24
C ASP A 142 12.05 -16.27 18.99
N GLN A 143 11.99 -14.99 18.57
CA GLN A 143 12.00 -13.89 19.53
C GLN A 143 11.49 -12.57 18.94
N GLU A 144 10.84 -11.79 19.82
CA GLU A 144 10.30 -10.46 19.59
C GLU A 144 11.30 -9.50 18.94
N PRO A 145 10.85 -8.48 18.18
CA PRO A 145 11.75 -7.69 17.35
C PRO A 145 12.74 -6.90 18.23
N PRO A 146 14.06 -7.02 17.97
CA PRO A 146 15.06 -6.25 18.68
C PRO A 146 14.94 -4.77 18.32
N THR A 147 15.07 -3.94 19.35
CA THR A 147 15.07 -2.48 19.23
C THR A 147 16.52 -2.03 19.10
N ASN A 148 16.94 -1.64 17.90
CA ASN A 148 17.90 -0.58 17.55
C ASN A 148 18.80 -0.96 16.37
N GLN A 149 18.71 -0.20 15.28
CA GLN A 149 19.80 0.63 14.76
C GLN A 149 19.29 1.46 13.56
N THR A 150 19.61 2.75 13.61
CA THR A 150 19.57 3.85 12.63
C THR A 150 19.22 3.51 11.17
N GLN A 151 17.98 3.08 10.90
CA GLN A 151 17.38 3.11 9.58
C GLN A 151 16.08 3.92 9.69
N GLU A 152 15.91 4.89 8.80
CA GLU A 152 14.69 5.70 8.74
C GLU A 152 13.48 4.76 8.73
N LYS A 153 12.71 4.76 9.84
CA LYS A 153 11.56 3.84 9.99
C LYS A 153 10.70 3.91 8.73
N PRO A 154 10.46 2.77 8.04
CA PRO A 154 9.75 2.77 6.79
C PRO A 154 8.36 3.37 6.97
N PHE A 155 7.92 4.05 5.91
CA PHE A 155 6.80 4.99 5.82
C PHE A 155 5.44 4.53 6.39
N SER A 156 5.27 3.25 6.74
CA SER A 156 3.97 2.72 7.16
C SER A 156 3.97 1.75 8.36
N LEU A 157 4.95 1.76 9.26
CA LEU A 157 4.92 0.91 10.47
C LEU A 157 3.90 1.38 11.54
N LEU A 158 2.61 1.20 11.28
CA LEU A 158 1.55 1.35 12.29
C LEU A 158 0.63 0.14 12.27
N ASN A 159 0.28 -0.36 13.47
CA ASN A 159 -0.61 -1.49 13.70
C ASN A 159 -1.98 -1.25 13.04
N ARG A 160 -2.19 -1.86 11.87
CA ARG A 160 -3.48 -1.84 11.18
C ARG A 160 -4.41 -2.82 11.91
N LYS A 161 -5.47 -2.31 12.55
CA LYS A 161 -6.60 -3.17 12.93
C LYS A 161 -7.23 -3.73 11.67
N ASN A 162 -7.51 -5.04 11.66
CA ASN A 162 -8.25 -5.71 10.59
C ASN A 162 -9.66 -5.11 10.48
N LEU A 163 -10.16 -5.00 9.25
CA LEU A 163 -11.52 -4.54 8.98
C LEU A 163 -12.54 -5.62 9.32
N SER A 164 -13.79 -5.22 9.53
CA SER A 164 -14.90 -6.16 9.61
C SER A 164 -15.21 -6.78 8.25
N GLU A 165 -15.79 -7.98 8.23
CA GLU A 165 -16.21 -8.66 6.98
C GLU A 165 -17.11 -7.79 6.11
N LYS A 166 -18.00 -7.00 6.74
CA LYS A 166 -18.89 -6.07 6.04
C LYS A 166 -18.09 -4.99 5.31
N GLU A 167 -17.10 -4.39 5.97
CA GLU A 167 -16.26 -3.37 5.34
C GLU A 167 -15.46 -3.96 4.17
N GLU A 168 -14.97 -5.19 4.28
CA GLU A 168 -14.29 -5.88 3.17
C GLU A 168 -15.20 -6.08 1.95
N GLN A 169 -16.46 -6.49 2.16
CA GLN A 169 -17.45 -6.63 1.07
C GLN A 169 -17.75 -5.30 0.39
N GLU A 170 -17.94 -4.23 1.18
CA GLU A 170 -18.17 -2.90 0.63
C GLU A 170 -16.97 -2.41 -0.21
N TRP A 171 -15.76 -2.77 0.19
CA TRP A 171 -14.55 -2.49 -0.56
C TRP A 171 -14.43 -3.28 -1.86
N GLU A 172 -14.80 -4.56 -1.85
CA GLU A 172 -14.83 -5.39 -3.06
C GLU A 172 -15.86 -4.87 -4.07
N TYR A 173 -17.04 -4.46 -3.59
CA TYR A 173 -18.07 -3.82 -4.41
C TYR A 173 -17.56 -2.48 -5.01
N ALA A 174 -16.98 -1.61 -4.17
CA ALA A 174 -16.43 -0.34 -4.63
C ALA A 174 -15.31 -0.52 -5.66
N ALA A 175 -14.43 -1.51 -5.47
CA ALA A 175 -13.36 -1.83 -6.43
C ALA A 175 -13.93 -2.31 -7.77
N THR A 176 -15.00 -3.09 -7.76
CA THR A 176 -15.67 -3.57 -8.97
C THR A 176 -16.27 -2.43 -9.78
N ILE A 177 -17.06 -1.56 -9.14
CA ILE A 177 -17.66 -0.38 -9.80
C ILE A 177 -16.57 0.55 -10.34
N SER A 178 -15.55 0.83 -9.51
CA SER A 178 -14.46 1.73 -9.92
C SER A 178 -13.72 1.19 -11.14
N LYS A 179 -13.55 -0.14 -11.22
CA LYS A 179 -12.92 -0.81 -12.37
C LYS A 179 -13.78 -0.68 -13.62
N GLU A 180 -15.08 -0.95 -13.54
CA GLU A 180 -16.01 -0.80 -14.66
C GLU A 180 -16.00 0.63 -15.21
N LEU A 181 -16.02 1.63 -14.33
CA LEU A 181 -15.96 3.04 -14.75
C LEU A 181 -14.63 3.39 -15.44
N ALA A 182 -13.51 2.95 -14.87
CA ALA A 182 -12.18 3.21 -15.44
C ALA A 182 -11.98 2.50 -16.79
N MET A 183 -12.52 1.29 -16.94
CA MET A 183 -12.56 0.56 -18.21
C MET A 183 -13.40 1.29 -19.26
N LYS A 184 -14.60 1.76 -18.89
CA LYS A 184 -15.46 2.56 -19.78
C LYS A 184 -14.77 3.84 -20.27
N LYS A 185 -13.88 4.42 -19.46
CA LYS A 185 -13.08 5.59 -19.79
C LYS A 185 -11.74 5.26 -20.45
N SER A 186 -11.39 3.98 -20.64
CA SER A 186 -10.10 3.53 -21.20
C SER A 186 -8.86 4.08 -20.46
N VAL A 187 -8.96 4.32 -19.15
CA VAL A 187 -7.89 4.91 -18.30
C VAL A 187 -7.42 3.95 -17.20
N MET A 188 -7.39 2.65 -17.50
CA MET A 188 -6.89 1.66 -16.54
C MET A 188 -5.36 1.79 -16.34
N PRO A 189 -4.87 1.73 -15.09
CA PRO A 189 -3.42 1.80 -14.81
C PRO A 189 -2.65 0.61 -15.40
N LEU A 190 -1.47 0.87 -15.94
CA LEU A 190 -0.62 -0.13 -16.59
C LEU A 190 -0.11 -1.18 -15.60
N GLY A 191 -0.36 -2.44 -15.94
CA GLY A 191 0.06 -3.65 -15.22
C GLY A 191 -0.61 -3.81 -13.86
N PHE A 192 -1.78 -3.20 -13.68
CA PHE A 192 -2.69 -3.48 -12.58
C PHE A 192 -3.14 -4.96 -12.58
N GLU A 193 -3.26 -5.57 -13.77
CA GLU A 193 -3.66 -6.96 -13.97
C GLU A 193 -2.72 -7.95 -13.28
N ARG A 194 -1.44 -7.61 -13.21
CA ARG A 194 -0.40 -8.41 -12.56
C ARG A 194 -0.67 -8.61 -11.06
N PHE A 195 -1.27 -7.62 -10.41
CA PHE A 195 -1.55 -7.64 -8.98
C PHE A 195 -2.98 -8.12 -8.66
N ALA A 196 -3.86 -8.14 -9.65
CA ALA A 196 -5.26 -8.53 -9.51
C ALA A 196 -5.51 -10.04 -9.39
N LYS A 197 -4.46 -10.89 -9.46
CA LYS A 197 -4.57 -12.31 -9.12
C LYS A 197 -4.80 -12.45 -7.61
N LYS A 198 -6.06 -12.32 -7.19
CA LYS A 198 -6.53 -12.76 -5.87
C LYS A 198 -6.18 -14.25 -5.78
N ILE A 199 -5.40 -14.65 -4.78
CA ILE A 199 -5.32 -16.07 -4.43
C ILE A 199 -6.73 -16.41 -3.96
N LYS A 200 -7.54 -17.06 -4.82
CA LYS A 200 -8.79 -17.65 -4.36
C LYS A 200 -8.36 -18.70 -3.34
N SER A 201 -8.67 -18.49 -2.06
CA SER A 201 -8.64 -19.54 -1.04
C SER A 201 -9.79 -20.53 -1.28
N LYS A 202 -9.89 -21.06 -2.49
CA LYS A 202 -10.83 -22.12 -2.85
C LYS A 202 -9.99 -23.19 -3.53
N ASN A 203 -9.82 -24.29 -2.80
CA ASN A 203 -8.92 -25.43 -3.01
C ASN A 203 -7.47 -25.18 -2.58
N ILE A 204 -7.23 -25.28 -1.28
CA ILE A 204 -6.03 -25.97 -0.82
C ILE A 204 -6.25 -27.44 -1.22
N ASP A 205 -5.77 -27.81 -2.40
CA ASP A 205 -5.63 -29.21 -2.77
C ASP A 205 -4.40 -29.74 -2.04
N TRP A 206 -4.64 -30.36 -0.89
CA TRP A 206 -3.61 -30.97 -0.05
C TRP A 206 -2.93 -32.18 -0.71
N ARG A 207 -3.31 -32.56 -1.95
CA ARG A 207 -2.72 -33.68 -2.69
C ARG A 207 -1.40 -33.40 -3.42
N PHE A 208 -0.83 -32.21 -3.29
CA PHE A 208 0.45 -31.87 -3.93
C PHE A 208 1.57 -31.47 -2.96
N GLU A 209 1.51 -31.92 -1.69
CA GLU A 209 2.68 -31.91 -0.80
C GLU A 209 3.18 -33.34 -0.56
N LEU A 210 3.99 -33.82 -1.52
CA LEU A 210 5.23 -34.58 -1.28
C LEU A 210 6.33 -33.90 -2.11
#